data_AF-A0A399DVH5-F1
#
_entry.id   AF-A0A399DVH5-F1
#
_cell.length_a   1.000
_cell.length_b   1.000
_cell.length_c   1.000
_cell.angle_alpha   90.00
_cell.angle_beta   90.00
_cell.angle_gamma   90.00
#
_symmetry.space_group_name_H-M   'P 1'
#
loop_
_entity.id
_entity.type
_entity.pdbx_description
1 polymer ?
#
loop_
_entity_poly.entity_id
_entity_poly.type
_entity_poly.pdbx_seq_one_letter_code
_entity_poly.pdbx_strand_id
1 'polypeptide(L)'
;MRKSRVTLLGFILAVFFGTFAHAQTQFRDVPAGHWARQAVEFAVQCGLIEGFPDGTFRGDQNLTRYQAALIFFRLYQTNRLENAQPECRLAVERGAQEVAPELQQLQQRFEALERTTQDQAAQLAALEAEVKRAIETSQQAAALEQRLVTLEQQVQRLAQAPAQPAGPTPAELQARIAALEEQVQRLAQAPAAPTAPQEVAALERRIAALEEQIRNRPDTARVAALEEQVRGLSNQVTTLQNQVNELRQQTQQPAPQPQPDTKSPSR
;
A
#
# COMPACT_ATOMS: atom_id res chain seq x y z
N MET A 1 9.83 -37.85 -25.05
CA MET A 1 10.23 -36.99 -23.92
C MET A 1 8.98 -36.43 -23.24
N ARG A 2 8.53 -37.02 -22.11
CA ARG A 2 7.32 -36.57 -21.39
C ARG A 2 7.32 -37.08 -19.94
N LYS A 3 8.28 -36.62 -19.13
CA LYS A 3 8.36 -36.91 -17.68
C LYS A 3 9.00 -35.74 -16.93
N SER A 4 8.37 -34.57 -16.91
CA SER A 4 8.87 -33.45 -16.09
C SER A 4 7.82 -32.39 -15.75
N ARG A 5 6.56 -32.77 -15.50
CA ARG A 5 5.49 -31.83 -15.14
C ARG A 5 4.68 -32.21 -13.89
N VAL A 6 4.99 -33.33 -13.24
CA VAL A 6 4.22 -33.84 -12.09
C VAL A 6 4.88 -33.47 -10.74
N THR A 7 6.14 -33.07 -10.72
CA THR A 7 6.85 -32.72 -9.47
C THR A 7 6.65 -31.30 -8.98
N LEU A 8 6.08 -30.38 -9.77
CA LEU A 8 5.90 -28.98 -9.36
C LEU A 8 4.53 -28.71 -8.67
N LEU A 9 3.53 -29.56 -8.92
CA LEU A 9 2.18 -29.39 -8.36
C LEU A 9 2.06 -29.94 -6.92
N GLY A 10 2.95 -30.86 -6.53
CA GLY A 10 3.04 -31.36 -5.15
C GLY A 10 3.71 -30.38 -4.18
N PHE A 11 4.52 -29.44 -4.69
CA PHE A 11 5.26 -28.48 -3.85
C PHE A 11 4.41 -27.26 -3.45
N ILE A 12 3.39 -26.90 -4.24
CA ILE A 12 2.48 -25.78 -3.95
C ILE A 12 1.37 -26.21 -2.96
N LEU A 13 1.05 -27.51 -2.87
CA LEU A 13 0.09 -28.03 -1.89
C LEU A 13 0.70 -28.22 -0.48
N ALA A 14 2.02 -28.31 -0.37
CA ALA A 14 2.72 -28.39 0.92
C ALA A 14 2.95 -27.02 1.58
N VAL A 15 2.79 -25.91 0.84
CA VAL A 15 2.90 -24.54 1.38
C VAL A 15 1.54 -24.00 1.84
N PHE A 16 0.43 -24.54 1.33
CA PHE A 16 -0.92 -24.14 1.74
C PHE A 16 -1.47 -24.93 2.94
N PHE A 17 -0.89 -26.10 3.25
CA PHE A 17 -0.99 -26.72 4.57
C PHE A 17 0.14 -26.20 5.45
N GLY A 18 0.19 -24.87 5.62
CA GLY A 18 0.80 -24.30 6.81
C GLY A 18 0.05 -24.89 7.99
N THR A 19 0.60 -25.96 8.56
CA THR A 19 0.18 -26.47 9.84
C THR A 19 0.17 -25.26 10.76
N PHE A 20 -1.03 -24.85 11.20
CA PHE A 20 -1.18 -24.25 12.51
C PHE A 20 -0.78 -25.35 13.49
N ALA A 21 0.52 -25.66 13.55
CA ALA A 21 1.09 -26.27 14.71
C ALA A 21 0.82 -25.22 15.78
N HIS A 22 -0.19 -25.46 16.62
CA HIS A 22 -0.22 -24.89 17.95
C HIS A 22 1.08 -25.37 18.60
N ALA A 23 2.15 -24.62 18.36
CA ALA A 23 3.37 -24.75 19.12
C ALA A 23 2.92 -24.55 20.56
N GLN A 24 2.92 -25.63 21.33
CA GLN A 24 2.95 -25.54 22.78
C GLN A 24 4.08 -24.56 23.07
N THR A 25 3.75 -23.34 23.51
CA THR A 25 4.72 -22.27 23.70
C THR A 25 5.64 -22.69 24.84
N GLN A 26 6.72 -23.40 24.49
CA GLN A 26 7.74 -23.75 25.44
C GLN A 26 8.58 -22.50 25.67
N PHE A 27 8.39 -21.89 26.84
CA PHE A 27 9.19 -20.73 27.22
C PHE A 27 10.64 -21.12 27.43
N ARG A 28 11.56 -20.33 26.89
CA ARG A 28 13.00 -20.61 26.95
C ARG A 28 13.54 -20.66 28.38
N ASP A 29 12.93 -19.89 29.27
CA ASP A 29 13.24 -19.77 30.70
C ASP A 29 12.41 -20.72 31.59
N VAL A 30 11.57 -21.58 31.00
CA VAL A 30 10.83 -22.64 31.72
C VAL A 30 11.16 -24.02 31.12
N PRO A 31 12.37 -24.55 31.37
CA PRO A 31 12.81 -25.84 30.82
C PRO A 31 12.00 -27.03 31.33
N ALA A 32 12.19 -28.21 30.72
CA ALA A 32 11.42 -29.44 31.00
C ALA A 32 11.40 -29.88 32.47
N GLY A 33 12.47 -29.62 33.22
CA GLY A 33 12.57 -29.94 34.65
C GLY A 33 12.18 -28.79 35.60
N HIS A 34 11.71 -27.66 35.09
CA HIS A 34 11.37 -26.52 35.93
C HIS A 34 10.12 -26.81 36.78
N TRP A 35 10.17 -26.50 38.08
CA TRP A 35 9.08 -26.79 39.02
C TRP A 35 7.74 -26.17 38.58
N ALA A 36 7.78 -24.96 38.00
CA ALA A 36 6.59 -24.24 37.54
C ALA A 36 6.06 -24.71 36.19
N ARG A 37 6.76 -25.61 35.47
CA ARG A 37 6.44 -25.95 34.07
C ARG A 37 4.99 -26.33 33.87
N GLN A 38 4.50 -27.28 34.67
CA GLN A 38 3.13 -27.79 34.52
C GLN A 38 2.09 -26.70 34.77
N ALA A 39 2.31 -25.84 35.77
CA ALA A 39 1.42 -24.73 36.08
C ALA A 39 1.42 -23.68 34.97
N VAL A 40 2.59 -23.36 34.41
CA VAL A 40 2.74 -22.40 33.32
C VAL A 40 2.09 -22.93 32.04
N GLU A 41 2.36 -24.19 31.65
CA GLU A 41 1.73 -24.83 30.50
C GLU A 41 0.21 -24.85 30.64
N PHE A 42 -0.30 -25.16 31.84
CA PHE A 42 -1.74 -25.11 32.11
C PHE A 42 -2.32 -23.70 31.95
N ALA A 43 -1.65 -22.68 32.49
CA ALA A 43 -2.09 -21.28 32.36
C ALA A 43 -2.10 -20.81 30.89
N VAL A 44 -1.12 -21.23 30.09
CA VAL A 44 -1.06 -20.97 28.65
C VAL A 44 -2.18 -21.68 27.90
N GLN A 45 -2.41 -22.96 28.20
CA GLN A 45 -3.53 -23.74 27.62
C GLN A 45 -4.90 -23.15 27.97
N CYS A 46 -5.02 -22.52 29.14
CA CYS A 46 -6.21 -21.78 29.55
C CYS A 46 -6.33 -20.39 28.88
N GLY A 47 -5.35 -19.97 28.08
CA GLY A 47 -5.33 -18.64 27.46
C GLY A 47 -5.11 -17.50 28.46
N LEU A 48 -4.66 -17.79 29.68
CA LEU A 48 -4.44 -16.76 30.70
C LEU A 48 -3.13 -16.02 30.48
N ILE A 49 -2.12 -16.73 29.98
CA ILE A 49 -0.75 -16.24 29.79
C ILE A 49 -0.28 -16.58 28.37
N GLU A 50 0.37 -15.62 27.71
CA GLU A 50 0.94 -15.81 26.35
C GLU A 50 2.48 -15.72 26.35
N GLY A 51 3.06 -15.12 27.40
CA GLY A 51 4.49 -14.82 27.49
C GLY A 51 4.90 -13.59 26.69
N PHE A 52 6.21 -13.41 26.53
CA PHE A 52 6.79 -12.24 25.87
C PHE A 52 7.18 -12.55 24.42
N PRO A 53 7.29 -11.53 23.54
CA PRO A 53 7.66 -11.72 22.13
C PRO A 53 9.02 -12.40 21.90
N ASP A 54 9.90 -12.35 22.89
CA ASP A 54 11.21 -13.03 22.87
C ASP A 54 11.14 -14.54 23.23
N GLY A 55 9.93 -15.05 23.50
CA GLY A 55 9.67 -16.45 23.84
C GLY A 55 9.94 -16.80 25.30
N THR A 56 9.89 -15.82 26.21
CA THR A 56 10.10 -16.02 27.66
C THR A 56 8.82 -15.87 28.48
N PHE A 57 8.77 -16.49 29.67
CA PHE A 57 7.71 -16.37 30.66
C PHE A 57 7.98 -15.27 31.70
N ARG A 58 9.25 -15.14 32.10
CA ARG A 58 9.81 -14.23 33.10
C ARG A 58 9.24 -14.42 34.51
N GLY A 59 9.11 -15.67 34.94
CA GLY A 59 8.47 -16.04 36.21
C GLY A 59 9.14 -15.51 37.49
N ASP A 60 10.43 -15.18 37.43
CA ASP A 60 11.18 -14.60 38.56
C ASP A 60 11.01 -13.08 38.68
N GLN A 61 10.34 -12.43 37.72
CA GLN A 61 10.10 -11.00 37.74
C GLN A 61 8.79 -10.67 38.47
N ASN A 62 8.77 -9.53 39.15
CA ASN A 62 7.54 -9.01 39.75
C ASN A 62 6.47 -8.77 38.68
N LEU A 63 5.28 -9.30 38.93
CA LEU A 63 4.12 -9.06 38.09
C LEU A 63 3.68 -7.59 38.22
N THR A 64 3.59 -6.89 37.09
CA THR A 64 3.03 -5.55 37.08
C THR A 64 1.51 -5.60 37.33
N ARG A 65 0.94 -4.50 37.85
CA ARG A 65 -0.51 -4.38 38.04
C ARG A 65 -1.29 -4.64 36.74
N TYR A 66 -0.76 -4.18 35.60
CA TYR A 66 -1.37 -4.38 34.28
C TYR A 66 -1.36 -5.84 33.85
N GLN A 67 -0.25 -6.56 34.05
CA GLN A 67 -0.17 -7.99 33.72
C GLN A 67 -1.11 -8.81 34.62
N ALA A 68 -1.18 -8.49 35.91
CA ALA A 68 -2.12 -9.14 36.83
C ALA A 68 -3.57 -8.91 36.41
N ALA A 69 -3.93 -7.67 36.09
CA ALA A 69 -5.26 -7.31 35.62
C ALA A 69 -5.65 -8.06 34.34
N LEU A 70 -4.73 -8.18 33.38
CA LEU A 70 -4.97 -8.91 32.14
C LEU A 70 -5.23 -10.41 32.40
N ILE A 71 -4.49 -11.02 33.33
CA ILE A 71 -4.70 -12.42 33.73
C ILE A 71 -6.09 -12.59 34.36
N PHE A 72 -6.49 -11.70 35.27
CA PHE A 72 -7.82 -11.76 35.90
C PHE A 72 -8.95 -11.51 34.90
N PHE A 73 -8.77 -10.56 33.98
CA PHE A 73 -9.73 -10.28 32.93
C PHE A 73 -9.93 -11.47 31.99
N ARG A 74 -8.84 -12.11 31.55
CA ARG A 74 -8.88 -13.35 30.74
C ARG A 74 -9.55 -14.48 31.50
N LEU A 75 -9.19 -14.67 32.78
CA LEU A 75 -9.81 -15.68 33.64
C LEU A 75 -11.32 -15.49 33.75
N TYR A 76 -11.77 -14.25 33.97
CA TYR A 76 -13.19 -13.90 34.01
C TYR A 76 -13.90 -14.25 32.69
N GLN A 77 -13.30 -13.93 31.53
CA GLN A 77 -13.89 -14.25 30.23
C GLN A 77 -14.02 -15.75 29.95
N THR A 78 -13.14 -16.59 30.49
CA THR A 78 -13.18 -18.03 30.22
C THR A 78 -14.36 -18.77 30.88
N ASN A 79 -15.15 -18.11 31.73
CA ASN A 79 -16.23 -18.69 32.56
C ASN A 79 -15.79 -19.89 33.41
N ARG A 80 -14.48 -20.11 33.61
CA ARG A 80 -13.94 -21.26 34.34
C ARG A 80 -14.09 -21.20 35.86
N LEU A 81 -14.68 -20.12 36.36
CA LEU A 81 -15.01 -19.91 37.77
C LEU A 81 -16.38 -20.50 38.16
N GLU A 82 -17.07 -21.16 37.23
CA GLU A 82 -18.42 -21.70 37.44
C GLU A 82 -18.54 -22.66 38.63
N ASN A 83 -17.49 -23.44 38.90
CA ASN A 83 -17.42 -24.39 40.03
C ASN A 83 -16.64 -23.83 41.25
N ALA A 84 -16.17 -22.59 41.19
CA ALA A 84 -15.49 -21.96 42.31
C ALA A 84 -16.49 -21.55 43.41
N GLN A 85 -16.01 -21.46 44.65
CA GLN A 85 -16.81 -20.93 45.76
C GLN A 85 -17.41 -19.55 45.38
N PRO A 86 -18.69 -19.27 45.73
CA PRO A 86 -19.37 -18.04 45.32
C PRO A 86 -18.60 -16.76 45.66
N GLU A 87 -17.94 -16.74 46.82
CA GLU A 87 -17.12 -15.63 47.30
C GLU A 87 -15.92 -15.35 46.38
N CYS A 88 -15.22 -16.41 45.93
CA CYS A 88 -14.09 -16.27 45.00
C CYS A 88 -14.54 -15.73 43.65
N ARG A 89 -15.67 -16.20 43.13
CA ARG A 89 -16.24 -15.74 41.85
C ARG A 89 -16.57 -14.25 41.90
N LEU A 90 -17.25 -13.82 42.97
CA LEU A 90 -17.64 -12.42 43.16
C LEU A 90 -16.43 -11.49 43.37
N ALA A 91 -15.36 -11.98 44.01
CA ALA A 91 -14.13 -11.21 44.17
C ALA A 91 -13.42 -10.97 42.83
N VAL A 92 -13.33 -12.01 41.99
CA VAL A 92 -12.73 -11.89 40.65
C VAL A 92 -13.59 -11.01 39.73
N GLU A 93 -14.91 -11.15 39.78
CA GLU A 93 -15.82 -10.32 38.98
C GLU A 93 -15.69 -8.83 39.33
N ARG A 94 -15.68 -8.49 40.63
CA ARG A 94 -15.48 -7.09 41.07
C ARG A 94 -14.12 -6.55 40.65
N GLY A 95 -13.05 -7.32 40.84
CA GLY A 95 -11.71 -6.91 40.41
C GLY A 95 -11.62 -6.73 38.89
N ALA A 96 -12.26 -7.60 38.10
CA ALA A 96 -12.30 -7.48 36.65
C ALA A 96 -13.08 -6.23 36.21
N GLN A 97 -14.21 -5.93 36.85
CA GLN A 97 -14.98 -4.71 36.58
C GLN A 97 -14.23 -3.43 36.93
N GLU A 98 -13.42 -3.44 37.99
CA GLU A 98 -12.60 -2.29 38.40
C GLU A 98 -11.51 -1.95 37.37
N VAL A 99 -10.85 -2.96 36.81
CA VAL A 99 -9.71 -2.73 35.90
C VAL A 99 -10.07 -2.72 34.42
N ALA A 100 -11.25 -3.24 34.06
CA ALA A 100 -11.78 -3.19 32.69
C ALA A 100 -11.66 -1.80 32.01
N PRO A 101 -12.10 -0.68 32.62
CA PRO A 101 -11.99 0.63 31.97
C PRO A 101 -10.54 1.08 31.76
N GLU A 102 -9.63 0.75 32.67
CA GLU A 102 -8.21 1.11 32.53
C GLU A 102 -7.54 0.34 31.38
N LEU A 103 -7.86 -0.95 31.20
CA LEU A 103 -7.36 -1.75 30.08
C LEU A 103 -7.89 -1.25 28.74
N GLN A 104 -9.18 -0.89 28.67
CA GLN A 104 -9.77 -0.28 27.47
C GLN A 104 -9.10 1.05 27.12
N GLN A 105 -8.82 1.89 28.13
CA GLN A 105 -8.11 3.14 27.92
C GLN A 105 -6.67 2.90 27.43
N LEU A 106 -5.97 1.91 27.99
CA LEU A 106 -4.62 1.56 27.55
C LEU A 106 -4.60 1.09 26.10
N GLN A 107 -5.58 0.28 25.69
CA GLN A 107 -5.74 -0.16 24.31
C GLN A 107 -5.95 1.04 23.36
N GLN A 108 -6.84 1.97 23.72
CA GLN A 108 -7.06 3.19 22.93
C GLN A 108 -5.80 4.06 22.81
N ARG A 109 -5.00 4.17 23.90
CA ARG A 109 -3.73 4.91 23.87
C ARG A 109 -2.70 4.23 22.97
N PHE A 110 -2.67 2.91 22.95
CA PHE A 110 -1.79 2.16 22.07
C PHE A 110 -2.15 2.38 20.60
N GLU A 111 -3.43 2.27 20.25
CA GLU A 111 -3.93 2.57 18.89
C GLU A 111 -3.60 4.02 18.47
N ALA A 112 -3.72 4.99 19.39
CA ALA A 112 -3.36 6.37 19.13
C ALA A 112 -1.85 6.55 18.90
N LEU A 113 -1.01 5.82 19.65
CA LEU A 113 0.44 5.82 19.47
C LEU A 113 0.85 5.19 18.13
N GLU A 114 0.20 4.10 17.73
CA GLU A 114 0.42 3.48 16.42
C GLU A 114 0.07 4.45 15.29
N ARG A 115 -1.08 5.14 15.37
CA ARG A 115 -1.44 6.19 14.40
C ARG A 115 -0.40 7.30 14.35
N THR A 116 0.04 7.79 15.51
CA THR A 116 1.08 8.83 15.58
C THR A 116 2.39 8.37 14.91
N THR A 117 2.76 7.10 15.12
CA THR A 117 3.96 6.51 14.50
C THR A 117 3.82 6.40 12.98
N GLN A 118 2.64 5.98 12.50
CA GLN A 118 2.32 5.93 11.07
C GLN A 118 2.34 7.33 10.44
N ASP A 119 1.78 8.32 11.12
CA ASP A 119 1.77 9.72 10.68
C ASP A 119 3.19 10.28 10.59
N GLN A 120 4.04 10.01 11.59
CA GLN A 120 5.46 10.40 11.55
C GLN A 120 6.19 9.75 10.37
N ALA A 121 5.94 8.47 10.09
CA ALA A 121 6.54 7.79 8.93
C ALA A 121 6.07 8.41 7.60
N ALA A 122 4.79 8.77 7.49
CA ALA A 122 4.26 9.45 6.32
C ALA A 122 4.87 10.85 6.13
N GLN A 123 5.07 11.60 7.22
CA GLN A 123 5.74 12.91 7.19
C GLN A 123 7.19 12.80 6.72
N LEU A 124 7.94 11.79 7.20
CA LEU A 124 9.31 11.55 6.75
C LEU A 124 9.37 11.22 5.26
N ALA A 125 8.48 10.36 4.77
CA ALA A 125 8.42 10.02 3.35
C ALA A 125 8.05 11.23 2.48
N ALA A 126 7.16 12.11 2.95
CA ALA A 126 6.83 13.34 2.26
C ALA A 126 8.04 14.30 2.19
N LEU A 127 8.78 14.44 3.28
CA LEU A 127 9.99 15.27 3.33
C LEU A 127 11.08 14.75 2.38
N GLU A 128 11.28 13.43 2.33
CA GLU A 128 12.21 12.81 1.36
C GLU A 128 11.81 13.10 -0.09
N ALA A 129 10.52 13.01 -0.41
CA ALA A 129 10.01 13.34 -1.74
C ALA A 129 10.21 14.82 -2.09
N GLU A 130 10.02 15.72 -1.12
CA GLU A 130 10.24 17.15 -1.30
C GLU A 130 11.73 17.48 -1.52
N VAL A 131 12.63 16.89 -0.74
CA VAL A 131 14.09 17.02 -0.94
C VAL A 131 14.49 16.55 -2.33
N LYS A 132 13.94 15.42 -2.80
CA LYS A 132 14.22 14.91 -4.15
C LYS A 132 13.78 15.90 -5.23
N ARG A 133 12.59 16.49 -5.11
CA ARG A 133 12.10 17.53 -6.05
C ARG A 133 12.97 18.78 -6.03
N ALA A 134 13.45 19.19 -4.87
CA ALA A 134 14.37 20.33 -4.74
C ALA A 134 15.70 20.07 -5.45
N ILE A 135 16.27 18.86 -5.30
CA ILE A 135 17.47 18.44 -6.03
C ILE A 135 17.23 18.48 -7.55
N GLU A 136 16.13 17.90 -8.03
CA GLU A 136 15.79 17.90 -9.46
C GLU A 136 15.66 19.33 -10.02
N THR A 137 15.03 20.23 -9.25
CA THR A 137 14.88 21.64 -9.64
C THR A 137 16.23 22.36 -9.68
N SER A 138 17.12 22.09 -8.72
CA SER A 138 18.49 22.65 -8.73
C SER A 138 19.29 22.19 -9.96
N GLN A 139 19.14 20.92 -10.36
CA GLN A 139 19.81 20.37 -11.55
C GLN A 139 19.26 20.98 -12.84
N GLN A 140 17.95 21.23 -12.90
CA GLN A 140 17.33 21.92 -14.03
C GLN A 140 17.82 23.37 -14.13
N ALA A 141 17.94 24.08 -13.01
CA ALA A 141 18.50 25.43 -12.97
C ALA A 141 19.95 25.45 -13.49
N ALA A 142 20.80 24.53 -13.01
CA ALA A 142 22.17 24.40 -13.49
C ALA A 142 22.25 24.08 -15.00
N ALA A 143 21.33 23.26 -15.53
CA ALA A 143 21.25 22.98 -16.96
C ALA A 143 20.84 24.22 -17.79
N LEU A 144 19.97 25.08 -17.25
CA LEU A 144 19.57 26.33 -17.90
C LEU A 144 20.72 27.34 -17.93
N GLU A 145 21.51 27.43 -16.86
CA GLU A 145 22.70 28.29 -16.81
C GLU A 145 23.72 27.91 -17.91
N GLN A 146 23.98 26.61 -18.08
CA GLN A 146 24.88 26.13 -19.15
C GLN A 146 24.36 26.46 -20.56
N ARG A 147 23.04 26.43 -20.75
CA ARG A 147 22.41 26.82 -22.03
C ARG A 147 22.56 28.31 -22.30
N LEU A 148 22.41 29.16 -21.29
CA LEU A 148 22.63 30.60 -21.41
C LEU A 148 24.07 30.90 -21.83
N VAL A 149 25.06 30.30 -21.17
CA VAL A 149 26.48 30.45 -21.54
C VAL A 149 26.72 30.03 -23.00
N THR A 150 26.12 28.93 -23.43
CA THR A 150 26.24 28.46 -24.82
C THR A 150 25.62 29.45 -25.82
N LEU A 151 24.46 30.00 -25.49
CA LEU A 151 23.78 31.01 -26.31
C LEU A 151 24.60 32.30 -26.41
N GLU A 152 25.14 32.78 -25.29
CA GLU A 152 26.01 33.96 -25.25
C GLU A 152 27.23 33.77 -26.16
N GLN A 153 27.89 32.61 -26.10
CA GLN A 153 29.00 32.29 -27.00
C GLN A 153 28.60 32.23 -28.48
N GLN A 154 27.38 31.78 -28.80
CA GLN A 154 26.86 31.81 -30.17
C GLN A 154 26.65 33.25 -30.64
N VAL A 155 26.03 34.10 -29.81
CA VAL A 155 25.83 35.52 -30.11
C VAL A 155 27.17 36.23 -30.31
N GLN A 156 28.16 35.99 -29.45
CA GLN A 156 29.50 36.56 -29.59
C GLN A 156 30.16 36.17 -30.92
N ARG A 157 30.03 34.90 -31.33
CA ARG A 157 30.55 34.42 -32.62
C ARG A 157 29.87 35.06 -33.81
N LEU A 158 28.56 35.25 -33.76
CA LEU A 158 27.82 35.95 -34.82
C LEU A 158 28.20 37.42 -34.89
N ALA A 159 28.43 38.08 -33.75
CA ALA A 159 28.87 39.47 -33.69
C ALA A 159 30.31 39.66 -34.19
N GLN A 160 31.19 38.66 -33.99
CA GLN A 160 32.58 38.67 -34.44
C GLN A 160 32.78 38.09 -35.84
N ALA A 161 31.73 37.54 -36.45
CA ALA A 161 31.81 37.08 -37.84
C ALA A 161 32.17 38.30 -38.70
N PRO A 162 33.26 38.24 -39.50
CA PRO A 162 33.59 39.33 -40.41
C PRO A 162 32.36 39.59 -41.27
N ALA A 163 32.05 40.87 -41.53
CA ALA A 163 30.95 41.27 -42.41
C ALA A 163 31.04 40.44 -43.70
N GLN A 164 30.22 39.39 -43.77
CA GLN A 164 30.18 38.53 -44.94
C GLN A 164 29.71 39.43 -46.07
N PRO A 165 30.40 39.44 -47.23
CA PRO A 165 29.83 40.08 -48.40
C PRO A 165 28.45 39.47 -48.60
N ALA A 166 27.49 40.30 -49.02
CA ALA A 166 26.07 40.01 -49.18
C ALA A 166 25.77 38.52 -49.42
N GLY A 167 24.73 38.01 -48.74
CA GLY A 167 24.31 36.59 -48.73
C GLY A 167 24.36 35.87 -50.09
N PRO A 168 24.25 34.53 -50.08
CA PRO A 168 24.70 33.66 -51.17
C PRO A 168 24.36 34.27 -52.52
N THR A 169 25.39 34.58 -53.29
CA THR A 169 25.22 35.23 -54.58
C THR A 169 24.28 34.38 -55.45
N PRO A 170 23.51 34.97 -56.39
CA PRO A 170 22.67 34.19 -57.29
C PRO A 170 23.44 33.04 -57.96
N ALA A 171 24.74 33.21 -58.21
CA ALA A 171 25.64 32.18 -58.71
C ALA A 171 25.84 30.98 -57.76
N GLU A 172 25.97 31.22 -56.45
CA GLU A 172 26.06 30.14 -55.44
C GLU A 172 24.74 29.38 -55.28
N LEU A 173 23.60 30.07 -55.39
CA LEU A 173 22.29 29.42 -55.41
C LEU A 173 22.13 28.58 -56.69
N GLN A 174 22.55 29.10 -57.84
CA GLN A 174 22.58 28.36 -59.10
C GLN A 174 23.43 27.10 -59.02
N ALA A 175 24.63 27.20 -58.40
CA ALA A 175 25.53 26.07 -58.20
C ALA A 175 24.93 25.01 -57.26
N ARG A 176 24.23 25.42 -56.21
CA ARG A 176 23.52 24.50 -55.30
C ARG A 176 22.34 23.82 -55.97
N ILE A 177 21.59 24.53 -56.82
CA ILE A 177 20.50 23.95 -57.60
C ILE A 177 21.06 22.92 -58.58
N ALA A 178 22.12 23.25 -59.33
CA ALA A 178 22.76 22.32 -60.27
C ALA A 178 23.31 21.06 -59.58
N ALA A 179 23.91 21.20 -58.41
CA ALA A 179 24.38 20.06 -57.62
C ALA A 179 23.22 19.18 -57.13
N LEU A 180 22.08 19.78 -56.76
CA LEU A 180 20.87 19.06 -56.38
C LEU A 180 20.25 18.33 -57.57
N GLU A 181 20.20 18.97 -58.74
CA GLU A 181 19.72 18.37 -59.99
C GLU A 181 20.58 17.16 -60.37
N GLU A 182 21.90 17.27 -60.27
CA GLU A 182 22.81 16.14 -60.52
C GLU A 182 22.61 14.99 -59.53
N GLN A 183 22.35 15.32 -58.25
CA GLN A 183 22.07 14.33 -57.21
C GLN A 183 20.73 13.61 -57.45
N VAL A 184 19.70 14.33 -57.90
CA VAL A 184 18.40 13.77 -58.31
C VAL A 184 18.55 12.91 -59.56
N GLN A 185 19.34 13.35 -60.56
CA GLN A 185 19.60 12.58 -61.77
C GLN A 185 20.31 11.26 -61.46
N ARG A 186 21.28 11.26 -60.53
CA ARG A 186 21.97 10.05 -60.05
C ARG A 186 21.02 9.09 -59.32
N LEU A 187 20.08 9.62 -58.53
CA LEU A 187 19.05 8.81 -57.87
C LEU A 187 18.05 8.22 -58.88
N ALA A 188 17.72 8.95 -59.94
CA ALA A 188 16.80 8.50 -60.99
C ALA A 188 17.43 7.46 -61.95
N GLN A 189 18.76 7.46 -62.11
CA GLN A 189 19.49 6.51 -62.96
C GLN A 189 20.04 5.29 -62.19
N ALA A 190 19.90 5.26 -60.87
CA ALA A 190 20.22 4.08 -60.09
C ALA A 190 19.28 2.92 -60.51
N PRO A 191 19.79 1.77 -60.97
CA PRO A 191 18.94 0.62 -61.28
C PRO A 191 18.16 0.26 -60.03
N ALA A 192 16.83 0.11 -60.15
CA ALA A 192 15.94 -0.20 -59.04
C ALA A 192 16.51 -1.35 -58.22
N ALA A 193 17.11 -1.02 -57.07
CA ALA A 193 17.63 -2.01 -56.16
C ALA A 193 16.44 -2.86 -55.65
N PRO A 194 16.56 -4.19 -55.55
CA PRO A 194 15.47 -5.08 -55.13
C PRO A 194 15.00 -4.86 -53.68
N THR A 195 15.52 -3.86 -52.96
CA THR A 195 15.26 -3.59 -51.55
C THR A 195 14.10 -2.64 -51.29
N ALA A 196 13.69 -1.78 -52.23
CA ALA A 196 12.63 -0.80 -51.96
C ALA A 196 11.28 -1.42 -51.52
N PRO A 197 10.77 -2.51 -52.13
CA PRO A 197 9.57 -3.19 -51.65
C PRO A 197 9.77 -3.86 -50.28
N GLN A 198 10.99 -4.31 -49.98
CA GLN A 198 11.32 -5.00 -48.73
C GLN A 198 11.43 -4.01 -47.55
N GLU A 199 11.95 -2.81 -47.80
CA GLU A 199 12.03 -1.72 -46.82
C GLU A 199 10.66 -1.15 -46.46
N VAL A 200 9.77 -1.02 -47.45
CA VAL A 200 8.36 -0.64 -47.21
C VAL A 200 7.65 -1.69 -46.36
N ALA A 201 7.80 -2.99 -46.69
CA ALA A 201 7.24 -4.07 -45.88
C ALA A 201 7.84 -4.13 -44.46
N ALA A 202 9.11 -3.74 -44.29
CA ALA A 202 9.75 -3.66 -42.98
C ALA A 202 9.25 -2.45 -42.16
N LEU A 203 8.97 -1.32 -42.82
CA LEU A 203 8.36 -0.14 -42.21
C LEU A 203 6.92 -0.40 -41.76
N GLU A 204 6.11 -1.06 -42.59
CA GLU A 204 4.73 -1.45 -42.24
C GLU A 204 4.68 -2.34 -40.99
N ARG A 205 5.59 -3.32 -40.88
CA ARG A 205 5.70 -4.16 -39.68
C ARG A 205 6.11 -3.37 -38.43
N ARG A 206 7.00 -2.38 -38.59
CA ARG A 206 7.41 -1.50 -37.48
C ARG A 206 6.27 -0.58 -37.04
N ILE A 207 5.47 -0.07 -37.98
CA ILE A 207 4.28 0.73 -37.68
C ILE A 207 3.26 -0.11 -36.89
N ALA A 208 2.94 -1.32 -37.37
CA ALA A 208 2.01 -2.22 -36.66
C ALA A 208 2.50 -2.58 -35.24
N ALA A 209 3.81 -2.79 -35.06
CA ALA A 209 4.40 -3.04 -33.74
C ALA A 209 4.33 -1.82 -32.81
N LEU A 210 4.58 -0.61 -33.34
CA LEU A 210 4.46 0.65 -32.59
C LEU A 210 3.01 0.95 -32.21
N GLU A 211 2.05 0.70 -33.10
CA GLU A 211 0.62 0.85 -32.82
C GLU A 211 0.15 -0.08 -31.70
N GLU A 212 0.62 -1.34 -31.69
CA GLU A 212 0.32 -2.29 -30.62
C GLU A 212 0.98 -1.90 -29.29
N GLN A 213 2.20 -1.34 -29.34
CA GLN A 213 2.90 -0.85 -28.16
C GLN A 213 2.25 0.42 -27.57
N ILE A 214 1.69 1.28 -28.41
CA ILE A 214 0.89 2.44 -27.99
C ILE A 214 -0.46 1.97 -27.41
N ARG A 215 -1.09 0.95 -27.99
CA ARG A 215 -2.34 0.35 -27.48
C ARG A 215 -2.15 -0.27 -26.10
N ASN A 216 -1.06 -1.00 -25.89
CA ASN A 216 -0.73 -1.67 -24.63
C ASN A 216 0.06 -0.79 -23.64
N ARG A 217 0.04 0.54 -23.84
CA ARG A 217 0.75 1.45 -22.95
C ARG A 217 0.16 1.33 -21.53
N PRO A 218 0.99 1.20 -20.49
CA PRO A 218 0.53 1.01 -19.12
C PRO A 218 -0.31 2.18 -18.60
N ASP A 219 -0.17 3.37 -19.22
CA ASP A 219 -0.97 4.55 -18.87
C ASP A 219 -2.45 4.39 -19.25
N THR A 220 -2.77 3.72 -20.37
CA THR A 220 -4.17 3.44 -20.77
C THR A 220 -4.82 2.43 -19.84
N ALA A 221 -4.07 1.39 -19.43
CA ALA A 221 -4.53 0.42 -18.44
C ALA A 221 -4.71 1.04 -17.03
N ARG A 222 -3.82 1.97 -16.65
CA ARG A 222 -3.92 2.75 -15.41
C ARG A 222 -5.14 3.68 -15.41
N VAL A 223 -5.43 4.35 -16.52
CA VAL A 223 -6.63 5.21 -16.65
C VAL A 223 -7.90 4.37 -16.53
N ALA A 224 -7.99 3.21 -17.20
CA ALA A 224 -9.12 2.31 -17.07
C ALA A 224 -9.31 1.78 -15.64
N ALA A 225 -8.21 1.43 -14.95
CA ALA A 225 -8.25 1.01 -13.55
C ALA A 225 -8.70 2.15 -12.61
N LEU A 226 -8.25 3.38 -12.84
CA LEU A 226 -8.71 4.56 -12.09
C LEU A 226 -10.20 4.82 -12.32
N GLU A 227 -10.70 4.70 -13.55
CA GLU A 227 -12.12 4.89 -13.86
C GLU A 227 -13.01 3.86 -13.13
N GLU A 228 -12.58 2.61 -13.06
CA GLU A 228 -13.29 1.57 -12.32
C GLU A 228 -13.27 1.83 -10.81
N GLN A 229 -12.14 2.30 -10.29
CA GLN A 229 -12.01 2.67 -8.88
C GLN A 229 -12.91 3.87 -8.52
N VAL A 230 -13.03 4.86 -9.42
CA VAL A 230 -13.96 5.99 -9.27
C VAL A 230 -15.42 5.54 -9.31
N ARG A 231 -15.79 4.60 -10.19
CA ARG A 231 -17.14 4.00 -10.20
C ARG A 231 -17.45 3.28 -8.89
N GLY A 232 -16.50 2.50 -8.37
CA GLY A 232 -16.64 1.79 -7.09
C GLY A 232 -16.89 2.74 -5.92
N LEU A 233 -16.11 3.83 -5.85
CA LEU A 233 -16.29 4.87 -4.84
C LEU A 233 -17.65 5.58 -4.98
N SER A 234 -18.11 5.86 -6.19
CA SER A 234 -19.44 6.46 -6.43
C SER A 234 -20.58 5.58 -5.92
N ASN A 235 -20.47 4.24 -6.11
CA ASN A 235 -21.46 3.30 -5.62
C ASN A 235 -21.48 3.26 -4.08
N GLN A 236 -20.31 3.26 -3.43
CA GLN A 236 -20.21 3.30 -1.97
C GLN A 236 -20.80 4.59 -1.37
N VAL A 237 -20.53 5.74 -1.99
CA VAL A 237 -21.13 7.01 -1.57
C VAL A 237 -22.65 6.96 -1.67
N THR A 238 -23.19 6.36 -2.73
CA THR A 238 -24.65 6.19 -2.89
C THR A 238 -25.23 5.27 -1.81
N THR A 239 -24.56 4.16 -1.49
CA THR A 239 -24.98 3.25 -0.42
C THR A 239 -24.99 3.94 0.95
N LEU A 240 -23.93 4.70 1.27
CA LEU A 240 -23.84 5.44 2.52
C LEU A 240 -24.91 6.54 2.61
N GLN A 241 -25.19 7.24 1.50
CA GLN A 241 -26.25 8.23 1.44
C GLN A 241 -27.63 7.63 1.76
N ASN A 242 -27.92 6.43 1.23
CA ASN A 242 -29.17 5.73 1.50
C ASN A 242 -29.27 5.30 2.96
N GLN A 243 -28.20 4.75 3.55
CA GLN A 243 -28.16 4.38 4.97
C GLN A 243 -28.37 5.59 5.89
N VAL A 244 -27.76 6.73 5.57
CA VAL A 244 -27.97 7.98 6.32
C VAL A 244 -29.43 8.44 6.22
N ASN A 245 -30.06 8.32 5.06
CA ASN A 245 -31.47 8.66 4.89
C ASN A 245 -32.40 7.72 5.67
N GLU A 246 -32.11 6.42 5.70
CA GLU A 246 -32.85 5.44 6.50
C GLU A 246 -32.73 5.72 8.00
N LEU A 247 -31.51 6.01 8.49
CA LEU A 247 -31.30 6.38 9.90
C LEU A 247 -32.06 7.65 10.28
N ARG A 248 -32.08 8.66 9.40
CA ARG A 248 -32.87 9.88 9.61
C ARG A 248 -34.37 9.59 9.72
N GLN A 249 -34.90 8.71 8.87
CA GLN A 249 -36.30 8.31 8.92
C GLN A 249 -36.65 7.54 10.20
N GLN A 250 -35.76 6.67 10.68
CA GLN A 250 -35.94 5.95 11.95
C GLN A 250 -35.98 6.90 13.15
N THR A 251 -35.15 7.95 13.15
CA THR A 251 -35.19 8.99 14.20
C THR A 251 -36.41 9.92 14.14
N GLN A 252 -37.18 9.89 13.05
CA GLN A 252 -38.40 10.70 12.87
C GLN A 252 -39.70 9.93 13.12
N GLN A 253 -39.65 8.64 13.46
CA GLN A 253 -40.85 7.91 13.91
C GLN A 253 -41.27 8.36 15.33
N PRO A 254 -42.52 8.81 15.53
CA PRO A 254 -43.00 9.21 16.85
C PRO A 254 -43.16 7.99 17.77
N ALA A 255 -42.79 8.16 19.04
CA ALA A 255 -42.85 7.10 20.06
C ALA A 255 -44.27 6.50 20.20
N PRO A 256 -44.41 5.17 20.38
CA PRO A 256 -45.71 4.56 20.64
C PRO A 256 -46.27 5.08 21.97
N GLN A 257 -47.48 5.64 21.96
CA GLN A 257 -48.15 6.07 23.18
C GLN A 257 -48.49 4.85 24.06
N PRO A 258 -48.30 4.95 25.40
CA PRO A 258 -48.53 3.85 26.31
C PRO A 258 -50.02 3.50 26.41
N GLN A 259 -50.35 2.20 26.29
CA GLN A 259 -51.69 1.67 26.50
C GLN A 259 -52.10 1.84 27.98
N PRO A 260 -53.35 2.28 28.27
CA PRO A 260 -53.80 2.46 29.64
C PRO A 260 -54.14 1.11 30.30
N ASP A 261 -53.51 0.87 31.46
CA ASP A 261 -53.76 -0.24 32.36
C ASP A 261 -55.21 -0.24 32.88
N THR A 262 -55.96 -1.31 32.58
CA THR A 262 -57.26 -1.57 33.19
C THR A 262 -57.07 -2.18 34.59
N LYS A 263 -56.97 -1.32 35.61
CA LYS A 263 -57.10 -1.76 37.01
C LYS A 263 -58.56 -2.12 37.33
N SER A 264 -58.76 -3.39 37.65
CA SER A 264 -59.91 -3.92 38.38
C SER A 264 -59.99 -3.31 39.79
N PRO A 265 -61.19 -3.00 40.33
CA PRO A 265 -61.39 -2.98 41.77
C PRO A 265 -62.47 -3.97 42.19
N SER A 266 -62.09 -4.82 43.16
CA SER A 266 -62.99 -5.54 44.04
C SER A 266 -63.69 -4.57 45.00
N ARG A 267 -65.02 -4.60 45.07
CA ARG A 267 -65.82 -4.88 46.28
C ARG A 267 -67.31 -4.92 45.94
#